data_AF-A0A0F8YW27-F1
#
_entry.id   AF-A0A0F8YW27-F1
#
_cell.length_a   1.000
_cell.length_b   1.000
_cell.length_c   1.000
_cell.angle_alpha   90.00
_cell.angle_beta   90.00
_cell.angle_gamma   90.00
#
_symmetry.space_group_name_H-M   'P 1'
#
loop_
_entity.id
_entity.type
_entity.pdbx_description
1 polymer ?
#
loop_
_entity_poly.entity_id
_entity_poly.type
_entity_poly.pdbx_seq_one_letter_code
_entity_poly.pdbx_strand_id
1 'polypeptide(L)'
;VLDLSNNNLSDLPDEFANLKKLKRVFLSFNQFQHIPPVLAKCPALIMIAFKGNQISKFAEHCLPITTQWLILTDNQLEQLPESFGELTQLRKLAIAGNQLTTLPHSMQYCQALELVRLSANNLTHIDDWLFELPKLSWLAFAGNQFNKAQSLQNVALEQVKLTEFSLVEQIGEGASGIIHLAHWQEHKVALKLFKGAITSDGYPLDEVNCCLQAGVHSNLIKVLAYIDNPAQLGLVMELINKDYQNLGLPPSLETCTRDTFAEHTQFTAQAIKHIAKQMLSTLAHLHANNVSHGDVYAHNTMINNAYTVLFGDFGAATNLDSLTDYQRLQMQRIEVRAIGCLIDDLLSVCADNTSD
;
A
#
# COMPACT_ATOMS: atom_id res chain seq x y z
N VAL A 1 6.67 -7.65 -22.64
CA VAL A 1 7.02 -7.74 -21.20
C VAL A 1 8.25 -8.61 -21.10
N LEU A 2 9.19 -8.28 -20.22
CA LEU A 2 10.36 -9.11 -19.94
C LEU A 2 10.48 -9.28 -18.43
N ASP A 3 10.46 -10.52 -17.95
CA ASP A 3 10.64 -10.84 -16.54
C ASP A 3 11.96 -11.57 -16.35
N LEU A 4 12.84 -10.97 -15.55
CA LEU A 4 14.16 -11.46 -15.17
C LEU A 4 14.29 -11.56 -13.65
N SER A 5 13.16 -11.60 -12.94
CA SER A 5 13.14 -11.68 -11.48
C SER A 5 13.70 -13.01 -10.96
N ASN A 6 14.20 -13.04 -9.73
CA ASN A 6 14.75 -14.24 -9.08
C ASN A 6 15.97 -14.83 -9.80
N ASN A 7 16.89 -13.97 -10.22
CA ASN A 7 18.17 -14.36 -10.81
C ASN A 7 19.33 -13.78 -9.99
N ASN A 8 20.55 -13.87 -10.51
CA ASN A 8 21.76 -13.28 -9.91
C ASN A 8 22.31 -12.13 -10.77
N LEU A 9 21.42 -11.37 -11.43
CA LEU A 9 21.85 -10.26 -12.29
C LEU A 9 22.33 -9.09 -11.43
N SER A 10 23.46 -8.50 -11.82
CA SER A 10 24.00 -7.30 -11.20
C SER A 10 24.04 -6.10 -12.15
N ASP A 11 23.86 -6.33 -13.47
CA ASP A 11 23.78 -5.29 -14.49
C ASP A 11 23.01 -5.77 -15.73
N LEU A 12 22.76 -4.87 -16.68
CA LEU A 12 22.20 -5.15 -18.00
C LEU A 12 23.18 -4.71 -19.11
N PRO A 13 23.32 -5.49 -20.19
CA PRO A 13 24.24 -5.16 -21.29
C PRO A 13 23.72 -3.97 -22.11
N ASP A 14 24.62 -3.25 -22.80
CA ASP A 14 24.25 -2.09 -23.64
C ASP A 14 23.26 -2.45 -24.76
N GLU A 15 23.31 -3.68 -25.26
CA GLU A 15 22.38 -4.21 -26.26
C GLU A 15 20.93 -4.28 -25.77
N PHE A 16 20.69 -4.17 -24.45
CA PHE A 16 19.34 -4.08 -23.89
C PHE A 16 18.56 -2.89 -24.49
N ALA A 17 19.26 -1.83 -24.90
CA ALA A 17 18.68 -0.69 -25.61
C ALA A 17 18.04 -1.07 -26.97
N ASN A 18 18.34 -2.24 -27.53
CA ASN A 18 17.74 -2.73 -28.78
C ASN A 18 16.28 -3.17 -28.61
N LEU A 19 15.80 -3.35 -27.38
CA LEU A 19 14.44 -3.75 -27.08
C LEU A 19 13.45 -2.58 -27.23
N LYS A 20 13.33 -2.02 -28.44
CA LYS A 20 12.57 -0.79 -28.74
C LYS A 20 11.07 -0.87 -28.44
N LYS A 21 10.52 -2.08 -28.32
CA LYS A 21 9.10 -2.34 -28.00
C LYS A 21 8.87 -2.79 -26.56
N LEU A 22 9.94 -2.88 -25.75
CA LEU A 22 9.81 -3.33 -24.37
C LEU A 22 9.13 -2.26 -23.52
N LYS A 23 7.92 -2.57 -23.04
CA LYS A 23 7.14 -1.68 -22.18
C LYS A 23 7.35 -1.91 -20.69
N ARG A 24 7.68 -3.14 -20.30
CA ARG A 24 7.69 -3.57 -18.89
C ARG A 24 8.85 -4.50 -18.65
N VAL A 25 9.66 -4.20 -17.64
CA VAL A 25 10.79 -5.02 -17.20
C VAL A 25 10.68 -5.31 -15.70
N PHE A 26 10.83 -6.57 -15.33
CA PHE A 26 10.89 -7.00 -13.93
C PHE A 26 12.29 -7.55 -13.64
N LEU A 27 12.95 -6.97 -12.64
CA LEU A 27 14.32 -7.23 -12.21
C LEU A 27 14.37 -7.47 -10.70
N SER A 28 13.23 -7.86 -10.10
CA SER A 28 13.10 -8.06 -8.65
C SER A 28 13.90 -9.27 -8.18
N PHE A 29 14.38 -9.25 -6.95
CA PHE A 29 15.12 -10.36 -6.33
C PHE A 29 16.34 -10.77 -7.17
N ASN A 30 17.24 -9.81 -7.35
CA ASN A 30 18.52 -9.93 -8.05
C ASN A 30 19.65 -9.35 -7.18
N GLN A 31 20.80 -8.99 -7.78
CA GLN A 31 21.98 -8.46 -7.12
C GLN A 31 22.36 -7.06 -7.63
N PHE A 32 21.38 -6.28 -8.10
CA PHE A 32 21.64 -4.92 -8.58
C PHE A 32 22.04 -4.01 -7.42
N GLN A 33 23.13 -3.25 -7.61
CA GLN A 33 23.60 -2.22 -6.68
C GLN A 33 23.38 -0.79 -7.21
N HIS A 34 23.01 -0.68 -8.49
CA HIS A 34 22.69 0.55 -9.21
C HIS A 34 21.56 0.30 -10.20
N ILE A 35 20.95 1.38 -10.69
CA ILE A 35 20.06 1.33 -11.85
C ILE A 35 20.90 1.27 -13.14
N PRO A 36 20.76 0.24 -13.98
CA PRO A 36 21.49 0.15 -15.25
C PRO A 36 21.14 1.33 -16.17
N PRO A 37 22.12 2.15 -16.58
CA PRO A 37 21.85 3.36 -17.38
C PRO A 37 21.29 3.03 -18.78
N VAL A 38 21.44 1.79 -19.25
CA VAL A 38 20.84 1.32 -20.51
C VAL A 38 19.31 1.41 -20.51
N LEU A 39 18.66 1.39 -19.34
CA LEU A 39 17.20 1.53 -19.24
C LEU A 39 16.71 2.90 -19.78
N ALA A 40 17.47 3.97 -19.55
CA ALA A 40 17.16 5.30 -20.11
C ALA A 40 17.13 5.31 -21.65
N LYS A 41 17.83 4.37 -22.30
CA LYS A 41 17.87 4.23 -23.77
C LYS A 41 16.68 3.44 -24.33
N CYS A 42 15.73 3.01 -23.50
CA CYS A 42 14.55 2.21 -23.89
C CYS A 42 13.30 3.10 -24.04
N PRO A 43 12.93 3.54 -25.27
CA PRO A 43 11.95 4.62 -25.47
C PRO A 43 10.49 4.24 -25.19
N ALA A 44 10.17 2.94 -25.12
CA ALA A 44 8.82 2.45 -24.87
C ALA A 44 8.61 1.98 -23.42
N LEU A 45 9.66 2.04 -22.58
CA LEU A 45 9.65 1.47 -21.24
C LEU A 45 8.86 2.36 -20.29
N ILE A 46 7.81 1.80 -19.70
CA ILE A 46 6.87 2.51 -18.82
C ILE A 46 6.80 1.89 -17.42
N MET A 47 7.19 0.63 -17.25
CA MET A 47 7.14 -0.06 -15.98
C MET A 47 8.46 -0.77 -15.68
N ILE A 48 9.02 -0.48 -14.51
CA ILE A 48 10.34 -0.93 -14.09
C ILE A 48 10.25 -1.37 -12.64
N ALA A 49 10.61 -2.62 -12.36
CA ALA A 49 10.57 -3.16 -11.00
C ALA A 49 11.91 -3.77 -10.59
N PHE A 50 12.39 -3.38 -9.41
CA PHE A 50 13.66 -3.76 -8.80
C PHE A 50 13.48 -4.19 -7.33
N LYS A 51 12.30 -4.71 -6.95
CA LYS A 51 12.01 -5.08 -5.55
C LYS A 51 13.06 -6.06 -5.02
N GLY A 52 13.58 -5.88 -3.80
CA GLY A 52 14.47 -6.85 -3.15
C GLY A 52 15.82 -6.97 -3.84
N ASN A 53 16.50 -5.84 -4.07
CA ASN A 53 17.87 -5.78 -4.59
C ASN A 53 18.78 -5.13 -3.54
N GLN A 54 20.00 -4.71 -3.91
CA GLN A 54 20.93 -3.99 -3.04
C GLN A 54 21.24 -2.59 -3.58
N ILE A 55 20.27 -1.94 -4.24
CA ILE A 55 20.50 -0.66 -4.92
C ILE A 55 20.75 0.42 -3.87
N SER A 56 21.98 0.95 -3.87
CA SER A 56 22.38 2.09 -3.03
C SER A 56 22.72 3.33 -3.86
N LYS A 57 22.97 3.15 -5.17
CA LYS A 57 23.30 4.24 -6.09
C LYS A 57 22.21 4.45 -7.13
N PHE A 58 21.72 5.68 -7.21
CA PHE A 58 20.75 6.09 -8.22
C PHE A 58 21.29 7.32 -8.97
N ALA A 59 21.81 7.11 -10.18
CA ALA A 59 22.42 8.17 -10.97
C ALA A 59 21.38 9.07 -11.65
N GLU A 60 21.75 10.31 -11.94
CA GLU A 60 20.94 11.24 -12.73
C GLU A 60 20.58 10.64 -14.10
N HIS A 61 19.34 10.84 -14.53
CA HIS A 61 18.80 10.44 -15.84
C HIS A 61 18.99 8.96 -16.22
N CYS A 62 19.08 8.05 -15.24
CA CYS A 62 19.23 6.60 -15.51
C CYS A 62 17.91 5.88 -15.85
N LEU A 63 16.77 6.58 -15.73
CA LEU A 63 15.45 6.09 -16.13
C LEU A 63 14.95 6.82 -17.39
N PRO A 64 14.13 6.15 -18.21
CA PRO A 64 13.47 6.82 -19.32
C PRO A 64 12.37 7.75 -18.81
N ILE A 65 12.23 8.94 -19.40
CA ILE A 65 11.18 9.93 -19.05
C ILE A 65 9.75 9.41 -19.23
N THR A 66 9.59 8.30 -19.96
CA THR A 66 8.31 7.61 -20.15
C THR A 66 7.91 6.73 -18.97
N THR A 67 8.72 6.63 -17.92
CA THR A 67 8.45 5.80 -16.74
C THR A 67 7.15 6.24 -16.06
N GLN A 68 6.20 5.31 -15.92
CA GLN A 68 4.91 5.50 -15.28
C GLN A 68 4.79 4.72 -13.97
N TRP A 69 5.51 3.60 -13.86
CA TRP A 69 5.46 2.73 -12.69
C TRP A 69 6.87 2.27 -12.32
N LEU A 70 7.32 2.70 -11.14
CA LEU A 70 8.63 2.38 -10.60
C LEU A 70 8.48 1.65 -9.25
N ILE A 71 9.06 0.45 -9.15
CA ILE A 71 9.14 -0.31 -7.90
C ILE A 71 10.61 -0.46 -7.51
N LEU A 72 10.96 0.06 -6.35
CA LEU A 72 12.28 0.04 -5.71
C LEU A 72 12.20 -0.43 -4.25
N THR A 73 11.06 -1.01 -3.86
CA THR A 73 10.83 -1.54 -2.51
C THR A 73 11.95 -2.49 -2.09
N ASP A 74 12.37 -2.43 -0.82
CA ASP A 74 13.38 -3.32 -0.23
C ASP A 74 14.72 -3.22 -0.99
N ASN A 75 15.37 -2.07 -0.83
CA ASN A 75 16.68 -1.74 -1.39
C ASN A 75 17.48 -0.92 -0.35
N GLN A 76 18.57 -0.28 -0.76
CA GLN A 76 19.50 0.45 0.13
C GLN A 76 19.64 1.92 -0.26
N LEU A 77 18.63 2.51 -0.89
CA LEU A 77 18.69 3.90 -1.38
C LEU A 77 18.73 4.89 -0.23
N GLU A 78 19.75 5.74 -0.19
CA GLU A 78 19.89 6.83 0.79
C GLU A 78 19.32 8.16 0.28
N GLN A 79 19.33 8.36 -1.04
CA GLN A 79 18.87 9.56 -1.73
C GLN A 79 18.29 9.22 -3.11
N LEU A 80 17.46 10.11 -3.63
CA LEU A 80 17.01 10.12 -5.02
C LEU A 80 17.60 11.34 -5.75
N PRO A 81 17.96 11.23 -7.03
CA PRO A 81 18.47 12.35 -7.82
C PRO A 81 17.40 13.38 -8.17
N GLU A 82 17.82 14.60 -8.53
CA GLU A 82 16.91 15.69 -8.91
C GLU A 82 16.20 15.43 -10.26
N SER A 83 16.76 14.60 -11.13
CA SER A 83 16.06 14.15 -12.34
C SER A 83 14.77 13.36 -12.09
N PHE A 84 14.46 12.97 -10.85
CA PHE A 84 13.13 12.43 -10.54
C PHE A 84 12.00 13.38 -10.90
N GLY A 85 12.21 14.70 -10.79
CA GLY A 85 11.22 15.70 -11.21
C GLY A 85 10.90 15.70 -12.71
N GLU A 86 11.75 15.10 -13.54
CA GLU A 86 11.52 14.96 -14.99
C GLU A 86 10.52 13.84 -15.32
N LEU A 87 10.27 12.92 -14.38
CA LEU A 87 9.35 11.79 -14.53
C LEU A 87 7.89 12.25 -14.39
N THR A 88 7.49 13.24 -15.20
CA THR A 88 6.16 13.86 -15.19
C THR A 88 5.02 12.89 -15.53
N GLN A 89 5.34 11.70 -16.06
CA GLN A 89 4.39 10.62 -16.36
C GLN A 89 4.32 9.56 -15.25
N LEU A 90 5.12 9.67 -14.19
CA LEU A 90 5.15 8.73 -13.09
C LEU A 90 3.81 8.74 -12.34
N ARG A 91 3.12 7.61 -12.33
CA ARG A 91 1.83 7.40 -11.65
C ARG A 91 1.98 6.61 -10.36
N LYS A 92 2.90 5.64 -10.33
CA LYS A 92 3.11 4.74 -9.19
C LYS A 92 4.58 4.67 -8.81
N LEU A 93 4.87 5.03 -7.56
CA LEU A 93 6.20 4.93 -6.97
C LEU A 93 6.13 4.10 -5.67
N ALA A 94 6.72 2.92 -5.69
CA ALA A 94 6.86 2.08 -4.49
C ALA A 94 8.34 1.99 -4.10
N ILE A 95 8.72 2.62 -2.99
CA ILE A 95 10.11 2.72 -2.52
C ILE A 95 10.22 2.46 -1.00
N ALA A 96 9.23 1.78 -0.43
CA ALA A 96 9.26 1.38 0.97
C ALA A 96 10.44 0.44 1.28
N GLY A 97 10.95 0.46 2.52
CA GLY A 97 12.09 -0.37 2.92
C GLY A 97 13.40 0.08 2.25
N ASN A 98 13.70 1.37 2.34
CA ASN A 98 14.97 1.95 1.90
C ASN A 98 15.57 2.79 3.05
N GLN A 99 16.57 3.63 2.78
CA GLN A 99 17.28 4.44 3.77
C GLN A 99 17.15 5.95 3.48
N LEU A 100 16.11 6.36 2.76
CA LEU A 100 15.91 7.75 2.33
C LEU A 100 15.75 8.67 3.54
N THR A 101 16.44 9.81 3.54
CA THR A 101 16.35 10.82 4.62
C THR A 101 15.52 12.05 4.24
N THR A 102 15.41 12.31 2.94
CA THR A 102 14.56 13.35 2.32
C THR A 102 14.09 12.88 0.93
N LEU A 103 13.17 13.62 0.33
CA LEU A 103 12.83 13.52 -1.09
C LEU A 103 13.36 14.76 -1.84
N PRO A 104 13.78 14.63 -3.11
CA PRO A 104 14.23 15.77 -3.90
C PRO A 104 13.06 16.71 -4.20
N HIS A 105 13.27 18.02 -4.01
CA HIS A 105 12.22 19.03 -4.16
C HIS A 105 11.67 19.11 -5.60
N SER A 106 12.46 18.74 -6.60
CA SER A 106 12.01 18.60 -7.99
C SER A 106 10.84 17.63 -8.19
N MET A 107 10.60 16.68 -7.28
CA MET A 107 9.44 15.78 -7.38
C MET A 107 8.08 16.48 -7.28
N GLN A 108 8.02 17.75 -6.89
CA GLN A 108 6.81 18.58 -7.04
C GLN A 108 6.29 18.62 -8.49
N TYR A 109 7.14 18.36 -9.49
CA TYR A 109 6.78 18.35 -10.90
C TYR A 109 6.19 16.99 -11.37
N CYS A 110 6.19 15.96 -10.53
CA CYS A 110 5.61 14.65 -10.80
C CYS A 110 4.07 14.67 -10.67
N GLN A 111 3.40 15.57 -11.39
CA GLN A 111 1.97 15.84 -11.26
C GLN A 111 1.05 14.68 -11.66
N ALA A 112 1.59 13.63 -12.29
CA ALA A 112 0.86 12.41 -12.61
C ALA A 112 0.82 11.38 -11.47
N LEU A 113 1.56 11.60 -10.37
CA LEU A 113 1.64 10.63 -9.27
C LEU A 113 0.28 10.43 -8.61
N GLU A 114 -0.12 9.16 -8.54
CA GLU A 114 -1.38 8.69 -7.96
C GLU A 114 -1.13 7.84 -6.71
N LEU A 115 -0.04 7.07 -6.67
CA LEU A 115 0.34 6.20 -5.56
C LEU A 115 1.81 6.37 -5.20
N VAL A 116 2.09 6.63 -3.92
CA VAL A 116 3.44 6.70 -3.37
C VAL A 116 3.54 5.86 -2.08
N ARG A 117 4.47 4.90 -2.03
CA ARG A 117 4.80 4.13 -0.81
C ARG A 117 6.23 4.43 -0.36
N LEU A 118 6.36 5.10 0.78
CA LEU A 118 7.59 5.58 1.42
C LEU A 118 7.83 4.94 2.80
N SER A 119 6.98 4.00 3.22
CA SER A 119 7.09 3.41 4.55
C SER A 119 8.45 2.75 4.79
N ALA A 120 8.87 2.66 6.05
CA ALA A 120 10.15 2.08 6.43
C ALA A 120 11.35 2.69 5.67
N ASN A 121 11.48 4.01 5.76
CA ASN A 121 12.66 4.78 5.36
C ASN A 121 13.22 5.53 6.60
N ASN A 122 14.15 6.45 6.39
CA ASN A 122 14.73 7.29 7.44
C ASN A 122 14.31 8.77 7.27
N LEU A 123 13.16 9.03 6.66
CA LEU A 123 12.72 10.40 6.38
C LEU A 123 12.59 11.16 7.69
N THR A 124 13.08 12.39 7.72
CA THR A 124 13.03 13.25 8.92
C THR A 124 11.82 14.17 8.95
N HIS A 125 11.15 14.32 7.81
CA HIS A 125 9.92 15.06 7.59
C HIS A 125 9.30 14.61 6.26
N ILE A 126 8.08 15.07 5.97
CA ILE A 126 7.48 15.03 4.64
C ILE A 126 7.20 16.47 4.21
N ASP A 127 7.61 16.82 3.00
CA ASP A 127 7.35 18.14 2.44
C ASP A 127 5.91 18.31 1.98
N ASP A 128 5.40 19.53 2.09
CA ASP A 128 4.01 19.88 1.74
C ASP A 128 3.69 19.61 0.26
N TRP A 129 4.66 19.79 -0.65
CA TRP A 129 4.45 19.57 -2.09
C TRP A 129 3.94 18.16 -2.39
N LEU A 130 4.31 17.15 -1.59
CA LEU A 130 3.87 15.77 -1.81
C LEU A 130 2.36 15.66 -1.59
N PHE A 131 1.84 16.32 -0.55
CA PHE A 131 0.42 16.33 -0.25
C PHE A 131 -0.41 17.15 -1.25
N GLU A 132 0.23 18.12 -1.89
CA GLU A 132 -0.38 19.04 -2.85
C GLU A 132 -0.45 18.47 -4.28
N LEU A 133 0.15 17.28 -4.52
CA LEU A 133 0.10 16.64 -5.83
C LEU A 133 -1.36 16.38 -6.25
N PRO A 134 -1.76 16.83 -7.46
CA PRO A 134 -3.17 16.94 -7.81
C PRO A 134 -3.87 15.59 -7.97
N LYS A 135 -3.12 14.53 -8.26
CA LYS A 135 -3.63 13.17 -8.51
C LYS A 135 -3.34 12.17 -7.40
N LEU A 136 -2.58 12.54 -6.36
CA LEU A 136 -2.15 11.61 -5.33
C LEU A 136 -3.37 11.12 -4.53
N SER A 137 -3.68 9.83 -4.61
CA SER A 137 -4.81 9.21 -3.93
C SER A 137 -4.36 8.21 -2.86
N TRP A 138 -3.19 7.60 -3.03
CA TRP A 138 -2.67 6.60 -2.10
C TRP A 138 -1.27 6.98 -1.65
N LEU A 139 -1.11 7.23 -0.36
CA LEU A 139 0.14 7.65 0.24
C LEU A 139 0.36 6.86 1.55
N ALA A 140 1.51 6.20 1.65
CA ALA A 140 1.91 5.46 2.85
C ALA A 140 3.35 5.84 3.22
N PHE A 141 3.59 6.21 4.48
CA PHE A 141 4.90 6.67 4.94
C PHE A 141 5.16 6.36 6.42
N ALA A 142 4.49 5.35 6.97
CA ALA A 142 4.74 4.90 8.34
C ALA A 142 6.17 4.37 8.52
N GLY A 143 6.69 4.41 9.74
CA GLY A 143 8.01 3.84 10.01
C GLY A 143 9.19 4.68 9.55
N ASN A 144 9.04 6.00 9.44
CA ASN A 144 10.12 6.96 9.18
C ASN A 144 10.65 7.57 10.48
N GLN A 145 11.82 8.23 10.45
CA GLN A 145 12.45 8.79 11.67
C GLN A 145 11.49 9.68 12.49
N PHE A 146 10.60 10.43 11.83
CA PHE A 146 9.67 11.35 12.49
C PHE A 146 8.36 10.69 13.01
N ASN A 147 8.01 9.48 12.56
CA ASN A 147 6.73 8.84 12.91
C ASN A 147 6.80 7.34 13.23
N LYS A 148 8.00 6.74 13.25
CA LYS A 148 8.19 5.32 13.51
C LYS A 148 7.80 4.97 14.94
N ALA A 149 6.92 3.99 15.08
CA ALA A 149 6.57 3.40 16.36
C ALA A 149 7.79 2.81 17.07
N GLN A 150 7.94 3.16 18.35
CA GLN A 150 8.99 2.61 19.23
C GLN A 150 8.47 1.48 20.12
N SER A 151 7.19 1.52 20.45
CA SER A 151 6.47 0.53 21.24
C SER A 151 5.00 0.57 20.86
N LEU A 152 4.22 -0.37 21.39
CA LEU A 152 2.77 -0.24 21.34
C LEU A 152 2.31 0.96 22.18
N GLN A 153 1.29 1.67 21.69
CA GLN A 153 0.73 2.85 22.36
C GLN A 153 -0.78 2.70 22.60
N ASN A 154 -1.28 3.35 23.66
CA ASN A 154 -2.72 3.51 23.96
C ASN A 154 -3.53 2.19 23.91
N VAL A 155 -2.98 1.12 24.48
CA VAL A 155 -3.58 -0.20 24.32
C VAL A 155 -4.72 -0.42 25.33
N ALA A 156 -5.96 -0.21 24.87
CA ALA A 156 -7.16 -0.56 25.63
C ALA A 156 -7.51 -2.06 25.55
N LEU A 157 -6.96 -2.77 24.58
CA LEU A 157 -7.21 -4.20 24.35
C LEU A 157 -6.31 -5.09 25.20
N GLU A 158 -6.71 -6.35 25.35
CA GLU A 158 -5.96 -7.35 26.10
C GLU A 158 -4.72 -7.83 25.33
N GLN A 159 -3.59 -7.95 26.03
CA GLN A 159 -2.39 -8.64 25.53
C GLN A 159 -2.52 -10.13 25.83
N VAL A 160 -2.38 -10.96 24.81
CA VAL A 160 -2.50 -12.42 24.93
C VAL A 160 -1.24 -13.13 24.45
N LYS A 161 -1.00 -14.33 24.94
CA LYS A 161 0.15 -15.15 24.53
C LYS A 161 -0.24 -16.07 23.39
N LEU A 162 0.69 -16.28 22.45
CA LEU A 162 0.48 -17.20 21.33
C LEU A 162 0.14 -18.64 21.80
N THR A 163 0.65 -19.05 22.95
CA THR A 163 0.38 -20.37 23.56
C THR A 163 -1.07 -20.59 23.98
N GLU A 164 -1.88 -19.53 24.03
CA GLU A 164 -3.32 -19.61 24.34
C GLU A 164 -4.16 -20.01 23.12
N PHE A 165 -3.55 -20.05 21.94
CA PHE A 165 -4.21 -20.34 20.68
C PHE A 165 -3.84 -21.72 20.18
N SER A 166 -4.84 -22.47 19.70
CA SER A 166 -4.61 -23.66 18.89
C SER A 166 -4.82 -23.30 17.41
N LEU A 167 -3.72 -23.24 16.65
CA LEU A 167 -3.76 -22.96 15.21
C LEU A 167 -4.43 -24.13 14.47
N VAL A 168 -5.35 -23.82 13.56
CA VAL A 168 -6.10 -24.81 12.78
C VAL A 168 -5.55 -24.87 11.36
N GLU A 169 -5.73 -23.80 10.60
CA GLU A 169 -5.33 -23.71 9.20
C GLU A 169 -4.98 -22.27 8.83
N GLN A 170 -4.16 -22.11 7.80
CA GLN A 170 -3.90 -20.82 7.19
C GLN A 170 -5.11 -20.42 6.32
N ILE A 171 -5.74 -19.29 6.64
CA ILE A 171 -6.92 -18.77 5.93
C ILE A 171 -6.60 -17.54 5.07
N GLY A 172 -5.39 -16.98 5.20
CA GLY A 172 -4.93 -15.88 4.37
C GLY A 172 -3.43 -15.63 4.52
N GLU A 173 -2.84 -14.98 3.53
CA GLU A 173 -1.45 -14.53 3.57
C GLU A 173 -1.32 -13.24 2.80
N GLY A 174 -0.70 -12.24 3.42
CA GLY A 174 -0.41 -10.94 2.83
C GLY A 174 1.07 -10.60 2.93
N ALA A 175 1.44 -9.43 2.43
CA ALA A 175 2.83 -8.97 2.49
C ALA A 175 3.34 -8.80 3.93
N SER A 176 2.45 -8.51 4.89
CA SER A 176 2.82 -8.28 6.29
C SER A 176 2.74 -9.50 7.20
N GLY A 177 2.06 -10.57 6.80
CA GLY A 177 1.86 -11.71 7.71
C GLY A 177 1.01 -12.86 7.18
N ILE A 178 0.89 -13.91 7.98
CA ILE A 178 -0.01 -15.05 7.76
C ILE A 178 -1.21 -14.92 8.68
N ILE A 179 -2.41 -15.10 8.13
CA ILE A 179 -3.66 -15.14 8.88
C ILE A 179 -4.06 -16.62 9.07
N HIS A 180 -4.19 -17.04 10.32
CA HIS A 180 -4.60 -18.38 10.70
C HIS A 180 -6.00 -18.35 11.29
N LEU A 181 -6.81 -19.36 10.97
CA LEU A 181 -7.92 -19.73 11.84
C LEU A 181 -7.35 -20.35 13.11
N ALA A 182 -7.75 -19.83 14.27
CA ALA A 182 -7.32 -20.34 15.56
C ALA A 182 -8.50 -20.52 16.52
N HIS A 183 -8.39 -21.50 17.40
CA HIS A 183 -9.24 -21.62 18.57
C HIS A 183 -8.65 -20.82 19.73
N TRP A 184 -9.47 -19.97 20.34
CA TRP A 184 -9.15 -19.21 21.55
C TRP A 184 -10.30 -19.39 22.53
N GLN A 185 -10.05 -20.15 23.61
CA GLN A 185 -11.10 -20.63 24.51
C GLN A 185 -12.20 -21.38 23.71
N GLU A 186 -13.47 -21.00 23.87
CA GLU A 186 -14.60 -21.57 23.12
C GLU A 186 -14.87 -20.88 21.77
N HIS A 187 -14.08 -19.85 21.41
CA HIS A 187 -14.30 -19.05 20.21
C HIS A 187 -13.33 -19.41 19.08
N LYS A 188 -13.77 -19.19 17.85
CA LYS A 188 -12.93 -19.22 16.65
C LYS A 188 -12.58 -17.79 16.26
N VAL A 189 -11.31 -17.52 16.01
CA VAL A 189 -10.78 -16.20 15.68
C VAL A 189 -9.85 -16.26 14.48
N ALA A 190 -9.65 -15.11 13.83
CA ALA A 190 -8.61 -14.91 12.83
C ALA A 190 -7.37 -14.32 13.50
N LEU A 191 -6.26 -15.05 13.47
CA LEU A 191 -4.99 -14.64 14.07
C LEU A 191 -4.00 -14.24 12.98
N LYS A 192 -3.73 -12.94 12.84
CA LYS A 192 -2.68 -12.42 11.94
C LYS A 192 -1.35 -12.43 12.68
N LEU A 193 -0.41 -13.25 12.22
CA LEU A 193 0.97 -13.32 12.69
C LEU A 193 1.88 -12.64 11.69
N PHE A 194 2.57 -11.60 12.13
CA PHE A 194 3.43 -10.79 11.25
C PHE A 194 4.72 -11.51 10.88
N LYS A 195 5.18 -11.33 9.64
CA LYS A 195 6.44 -11.90 9.15
C LYS A 195 7.55 -10.84 9.19
N GLY A 196 8.71 -11.22 9.73
CA GLY A 196 9.94 -10.46 9.61
C GLY A 196 9.91 -9.08 10.29
N ALA A 197 10.93 -8.27 10.02
CA ALA A 197 11.07 -6.93 10.58
C ALA A 197 10.44 -5.84 9.69
N ILE A 198 10.45 -6.00 8.37
CA ILE A 198 10.01 -4.99 7.39
C ILE A 198 9.17 -5.66 6.31
N THR A 199 8.09 -5.00 5.90
CA THR A 199 7.17 -5.44 4.85
C THR A 199 7.19 -4.44 3.69
N SER A 200 6.53 -4.73 2.56
CA SER A 200 6.40 -3.76 1.47
C SER A 200 5.65 -2.49 1.84
N ASP A 201 4.95 -2.49 2.97
CA ASP A 201 4.01 -1.45 3.36
C ASP A 201 4.41 -0.76 4.68
N GLY A 202 5.42 -1.28 5.39
CA GLY A 202 5.98 -0.69 6.60
C GLY A 202 6.47 -1.71 7.62
N TYR A 203 6.69 -1.27 8.86
CA TYR A 203 6.98 -2.17 9.97
C TYR A 203 5.68 -2.74 10.56
N PRO A 204 5.65 -4.03 10.95
CA PRO A 204 4.50 -4.62 11.63
C PRO A 204 3.99 -3.82 12.83
N LEU A 205 4.91 -3.22 13.61
CA LEU A 205 4.55 -2.44 14.80
C LEU A 205 3.72 -1.19 14.46
N ASP A 206 4.06 -0.52 13.35
CA ASP A 206 3.31 0.66 12.89
C ASP A 206 1.89 0.26 12.46
N GLU A 207 1.74 -0.85 11.74
CA GLU A 207 0.44 -1.40 11.34
C GLU A 207 -0.42 -1.74 12.57
N VAL A 208 0.15 -2.45 13.56
CA VAL A 208 -0.57 -2.80 14.78
C VAL A 208 -1.01 -1.55 15.55
N ASN A 209 -0.13 -0.56 15.72
CA ASN A 209 -0.50 0.69 16.38
C ASN A 209 -1.63 1.42 15.64
N CYS A 210 -1.60 1.47 14.31
CA CYS A 210 -2.69 2.08 13.54
C CYS A 210 -4.01 1.31 13.71
N CYS A 211 -3.98 -0.03 13.70
CA CYS A 211 -5.15 -0.87 14.00
C CYS A 211 -5.74 -0.58 15.39
N LEU A 212 -4.89 -0.50 16.41
CA LEU A 212 -5.32 -0.25 17.78
C LEU A 212 -5.87 1.17 17.95
N GLN A 213 -5.19 2.16 17.37
CA GLN A 213 -5.60 3.56 17.40
C GLN A 213 -6.90 3.81 16.62
N ALA A 214 -7.13 3.08 15.53
CA ALA A 214 -8.39 3.12 14.80
C ALA A 214 -9.59 2.73 15.67
N GLY A 215 -9.41 1.92 16.72
CA GLY A 215 -10.49 1.55 17.63
C GLY A 215 -11.62 0.75 16.95
N VAL A 216 -12.85 0.96 17.39
CA VAL A 216 -14.01 0.15 16.95
C VAL A 216 -14.92 0.97 16.05
N HIS A 217 -15.24 0.43 14.87
CA HIS A 217 -16.24 0.95 13.95
C HIS A 217 -16.98 -0.22 13.30
N SER A 218 -18.27 -0.05 12.97
CA SER A 218 -19.13 -1.13 12.44
C SER A 218 -18.65 -1.69 11.09
N ASN A 219 -17.85 -0.94 10.36
CA ASN A 219 -17.30 -1.33 9.07
C ASN A 219 -15.79 -1.64 9.11
N LEU A 220 -15.18 -1.73 10.29
CA LEU A 220 -13.80 -2.17 10.45
C LEU A 220 -13.77 -3.62 10.96
N ILE A 221 -12.76 -4.39 10.53
CA ILE A 221 -12.49 -5.70 11.12
C ILE A 221 -12.18 -5.49 12.60
N LYS A 222 -12.98 -6.12 13.48
CA LYS A 222 -12.86 -5.95 14.92
C LYS A 222 -11.60 -6.65 15.43
N VAL A 223 -10.70 -5.86 16.02
CA VAL A 223 -9.55 -6.36 16.79
C VAL A 223 -10.02 -6.70 18.20
N LEU A 224 -9.74 -7.92 18.65
CA LEU A 224 -10.14 -8.45 19.94
C LEU A 224 -9.02 -8.36 20.97
N ALA A 225 -7.80 -8.67 20.54
CA ALA A 225 -6.60 -8.71 21.36
C ALA A 225 -5.36 -8.59 20.46
N TYR A 226 -4.19 -8.47 21.08
CA TYR A 226 -2.91 -8.42 20.37
C TYR A 226 -1.87 -9.31 21.04
N ILE A 227 -0.89 -9.74 20.25
CA ILE A 227 0.28 -10.46 20.72
C ILE A 227 1.47 -9.53 20.55
N ASP A 228 2.12 -9.21 21.66
CA ASP A 228 3.40 -8.48 21.67
C ASP A 228 4.43 -9.33 22.40
N ASN A 229 5.18 -10.11 21.64
CA ASN A 229 6.33 -10.85 22.13
C ASN A 229 7.54 -10.50 21.27
N PRO A 230 8.78 -10.49 21.83
CA PRO A 230 9.99 -10.15 21.08
C PRO A 230 10.22 -10.98 19.81
N ALA A 231 9.69 -12.21 19.78
CA ALA A 231 9.82 -13.12 18.64
C ALA A 231 8.65 -13.05 17.65
N GLN A 232 7.50 -12.49 18.03
CA GLN A 232 6.28 -12.53 17.23
C GLN A 232 5.30 -11.43 17.65
N LEU A 233 5.02 -10.51 16.73
CA LEU A 233 3.89 -9.60 16.80
C LEU A 233 2.66 -10.26 16.18
N GLY A 234 1.47 -9.98 16.69
CA GLY A 234 0.22 -10.49 16.12
C GLY A 234 -1.03 -9.71 16.49
N LEU A 235 -2.06 -9.85 15.66
CA LEU A 235 -3.40 -9.32 15.90
C LEU A 235 -4.41 -10.47 15.98
N VAL A 236 -5.24 -10.44 17.01
CA VAL A 236 -6.39 -11.33 17.15
C VAL A 236 -7.62 -10.58 16.68
N MET A 237 -8.27 -11.09 15.65
CA MET A 237 -9.40 -10.45 14.99
C MET A 237 -10.62 -11.35 15.02
N GLU A 238 -11.79 -10.75 14.96
CA GLU A 238 -13.04 -11.47 14.73
C GLU A 238 -12.96 -12.26 13.42
N LEU A 239 -13.40 -13.52 13.45
CA LEU A 239 -13.43 -14.34 12.25
C LEU A 239 -14.51 -13.81 11.30
N ILE A 240 -14.09 -13.42 10.10
CA ILE A 240 -14.99 -12.89 9.08
C ILE A 240 -15.93 -14.00 8.59
N ASN A 241 -17.22 -13.68 8.47
CA ASN A 241 -18.22 -14.63 7.99
C ASN A 241 -17.97 -14.98 6.51
N LYS A 242 -18.26 -16.22 6.13
CA LYS A 242 -18.02 -16.79 4.79
C LYS A 242 -18.86 -16.15 3.68
N ASP A 243 -19.86 -15.36 4.03
CA ASP A 243 -20.68 -14.60 3.08
C ASP A 243 -20.03 -13.28 2.63
N TYR A 244 -18.89 -12.90 3.23
CA TYR A 244 -18.09 -11.78 2.76
C TYR A 244 -17.13 -12.20 1.64
N GLN A 245 -17.00 -11.33 0.64
CA GLN A 245 -16.06 -11.45 -0.47
C GLN A 245 -15.41 -10.09 -0.77
N ASN A 246 -14.25 -10.10 -1.42
CA ASN A 246 -13.62 -8.86 -1.86
C ASN A 246 -14.51 -8.13 -2.86
N LEU A 247 -14.61 -6.82 -2.72
CA LEU A 247 -15.45 -5.94 -3.54
C LEU A 247 -14.92 -5.84 -4.98
N GLY A 248 -13.60 -5.97 -5.16
CA GLY A 248 -12.94 -5.95 -6.45
C GLY A 248 -11.67 -6.80 -6.49
N LEU A 249 -11.00 -6.75 -7.63
CA LEU A 249 -9.71 -7.34 -7.91
C LEU A 249 -8.63 -6.24 -7.92
N PRO A 250 -7.37 -6.56 -7.59
CA PRO A 250 -6.31 -5.57 -7.51
C PRO A 250 -6.02 -4.92 -8.88
N PRO A 251 -5.22 -3.83 -8.91
CA PRO A 251 -4.83 -3.19 -10.15
C PRO A 251 -4.08 -4.14 -11.08
N SER A 252 -4.34 -4.00 -12.38
CA SER A 252 -3.67 -4.78 -13.42
C SER A 252 -2.45 -4.02 -13.98
N LEU A 253 -1.68 -4.69 -14.83
CA LEU A 253 -0.63 -4.04 -15.60
C LEU A 253 -1.17 -2.88 -16.45
N GLU A 254 -2.40 -2.95 -16.95
CA GLU A 254 -2.98 -1.90 -17.78
C GLU A 254 -3.52 -0.71 -16.98
N THR A 255 -4.16 -0.98 -15.84
CA THR A 255 -4.76 0.08 -15.01
C THR A 255 -3.73 0.80 -14.13
N CYS A 256 -2.58 0.17 -13.86
CA CYS A 256 -1.45 0.63 -13.04
C CYS A 256 -1.79 0.77 -11.54
N THR A 257 -2.81 1.56 -11.23
CA THR A 257 -3.25 1.94 -9.89
C THR A 257 -4.73 1.70 -9.68
N ARG A 258 -5.57 1.64 -10.72
CA ARG A 258 -7.03 1.47 -10.58
C ARG A 258 -7.42 0.01 -10.45
N ASP A 259 -8.39 -0.29 -9.60
CA ASP A 259 -8.85 -1.66 -9.40
C ASP A 259 -9.56 -2.22 -10.62
N THR A 260 -9.69 -3.54 -10.63
CA THR A 260 -10.42 -4.27 -11.66
C THR A 260 -11.54 -5.08 -11.02
N PHE A 261 -12.41 -5.69 -11.83
CA PHE A 261 -13.51 -6.51 -11.34
C PHE A 261 -13.55 -7.81 -12.13
N ALA A 262 -14.15 -8.84 -11.51
CA ALA A 262 -14.36 -10.11 -12.19
C ALA A 262 -15.31 -9.93 -13.38
N GLU A 263 -15.20 -10.82 -14.37
CA GLU A 263 -16.13 -10.81 -15.49
C GLU A 263 -17.57 -10.96 -14.99
N HIS A 264 -18.49 -10.16 -15.54
CA HIS A 264 -19.91 -10.11 -15.18
C HIS A 264 -20.23 -9.55 -13.78
N THR A 265 -19.27 -8.97 -13.04
CA THR A 265 -19.59 -8.17 -11.86
C THR A 265 -20.54 -7.05 -12.26
N GLN A 266 -21.64 -6.90 -11.52
CA GLN A 266 -22.64 -5.87 -11.72
C GLN A 266 -23.14 -5.33 -10.39
N PHE A 267 -23.08 -4.02 -10.22
CA PHE A 267 -23.67 -3.33 -9.08
C PHE A 267 -24.75 -2.36 -9.55
N THR A 268 -25.80 -2.16 -8.76
CA THR A 268 -26.76 -1.07 -8.99
C THR A 268 -26.20 0.23 -8.45
N ALA A 269 -26.65 1.37 -8.98
CA ALA A 269 -26.24 2.68 -8.47
C ALA A 269 -26.55 2.82 -6.96
N GLN A 270 -27.63 2.20 -6.49
CA GLN A 270 -28.00 2.19 -5.08
C GLN A 270 -27.04 1.36 -4.22
N ALA A 271 -26.55 0.22 -4.71
CA ALA A 271 -25.53 -0.58 -4.03
C ALA A 271 -24.21 0.19 -3.93
N ILE A 272 -23.76 0.80 -5.02
CA ILE A 272 -22.54 1.63 -5.06
C ILE A 272 -22.66 2.78 -4.05
N LYS A 273 -23.79 3.49 -4.03
CA LYS A 273 -24.06 4.55 -3.06
C LYS A 273 -24.04 4.05 -1.62
N HIS A 274 -24.55 2.85 -1.36
CA HIS A 274 -24.56 2.26 -0.02
C HIS A 274 -23.14 1.91 0.46
N ILE A 275 -22.31 1.33 -0.41
CA ILE A 275 -20.90 1.02 -0.15
C ILE A 275 -20.12 2.32 0.11
N ALA A 276 -20.26 3.32 -0.78
CA ALA A 276 -19.56 4.59 -0.67
C ALA A 276 -19.86 5.31 0.65
N LYS A 277 -21.12 5.30 1.12
CA LYS A 277 -21.50 5.89 2.41
C LYS A 277 -20.82 5.22 3.60
N GLN A 278 -20.70 3.89 3.59
CA GLN A 278 -20.04 3.14 4.65
C GLN A 278 -18.52 3.40 4.65
N MET A 279 -17.90 3.45 3.47
CA MET A 279 -16.48 3.80 3.33
C MET A 279 -16.20 5.23 3.81
N LEU A 280 -17.05 6.20 3.46
CA LEU A 280 -16.97 7.58 3.98
C LEU A 280 -17.07 7.64 5.51
N SER A 281 -18.02 6.91 6.10
CA SER A 281 -18.15 6.81 7.56
C SER A 281 -16.88 6.23 8.20
N THR A 282 -16.32 5.20 7.57
CA THR A 282 -15.12 4.52 8.03
C THR A 282 -13.90 5.45 7.98
N LEU A 283 -13.68 6.16 6.87
CA LEU A 283 -12.55 7.10 6.79
C LEU A 283 -12.72 8.30 7.71
N ALA A 284 -13.93 8.83 7.86
CA ALA A 284 -14.19 9.89 8.84
C ALA A 284 -13.85 9.45 10.27
N HIS A 285 -14.15 8.19 10.61
CA HIS A 285 -13.77 7.59 11.88
C HIS A 285 -12.26 7.45 12.03
N LEU A 286 -11.54 6.95 11.00
CA LEU A 286 -10.08 6.85 11.02
C LEU A 286 -9.42 8.23 11.19
N HIS A 287 -9.89 9.23 10.44
CA HIS A 287 -9.40 10.61 10.55
C HIS A 287 -9.63 11.23 11.92
N ALA A 288 -10.79 10.97 12.54
CA ALA A 288 -11.08 11.42 13.90
C ALA A 288 -10.13 10.80 14.94
N ASN A 289 -9.54 9.65 14.63
CA ASN A 289 -8.54 8.97 15.46
C ASN A 289 -7.10 9.23 14.99
N ASN A 290 -6.86 10.20 14.09
CA ASN A 290 -5.55 10.50 13.51
C ASN A 290 -4.87 9.31 12.81
N VAL A 291 -5.66 8.48 12.14
CA VAL A 291 -5.17 7.38 11.31
C VAL A 291 -5.55 7.65 9.86
N SER A 292 -4.58 7.49 8.97
CA SER A 292 -4.83 7.28 7.55
C SER A 292 -4.65 5.80 7.23
N HIS A 293 -5.50 5.25 6.37
CA HIS A 293 -5.39 3.87 5.90
C HIS A 293 -4.35 3.72 4.78
N GLY A 294 -4.23 4.72 3.88
CA GLY A 294 -3.25 4.72 2.79
C GLY A 294 -3.50 3.74 1.64
N ASP A 295 -4.53 2.87 1.74
CA ASP A 295 -4.82 1.80 0.76
C ASP A 295 -6.32 1.57 0.51
N VAL A 296 -7.06 2.66 0.35
CA VAL A 296 -8.51 2.64 0.08
C VAL A 296 -8.77 2.11 -1.33
N TYR A 297 -9.11 0.83 -1.42
CA TYR A 297 -9.31 0.08 -2.65
C TYR A 297 -10.46 -0.91 -2.54
N ALA A 298 -11.04 -1.31 -3.67
CA ALA A 298 -12.05 -2.36 -3.75
C ALA A 298 -11.46 -3.73 -3.40
N HIS A 299 -10.22 -4.04 -3.80
CA HIS A 299 -9.59 -5.32 -3.45
C HIS A 299 -9.27 -5.48 -1.96
N ASN A 300 -9.13 -4.37 -1.23
CA ASN A 300 -8.95 -4.34 0.23
C ASN A 300 -10.27 -4.14 1.00
N THR A 301 -11.40 -4.03 0.28
CA THR A 301 -12.72 -3.86 0.88
C THR A 301 -13.51 -5.15 0.71
N MET A 302 -14.09 -5.68 1.78
CA MET A 302 -15.01 -6.82 1.71
C MET A 302 -16.46 -6.38 1.80
N ILE A 303 -17.34 -7.10 1.12
CA ILE A 303 -18.80 -6.91 1.18
C ILE A 303 -19.53 -8.25 1.32
N ASN A 304 -20.68 -8.23 2.00
CA ASN A 304 -21.61 -9.36 2.01
C ASN A 304 -22.76 -9.16 1.00
N ASN A 305 -23.72 -10.09 0.98
CA ASN A 305 -24.90 -10.05 0.11
C ASN A 305 -25.80 -8.80 0.31
N ALA A 306 -25.72 -8.14 1.46
CA ALA A 306 -26.43 -6.90 1.75
C ALA A 306 -25.59 -5.64 1.44
N TYR A 307 -24.41 -5.80 0.82
CA TYR A 307 -23.43 -4.74 0.58
C TYR A 307 -22.98 -4.04 1.87
N THR A 308 -23.01 -4.74 3.00
CA THR A 308 -22.39 -4.26 4.24
C THR A 308 -20.89 -4.33 4.07
N VAL A 309 -20.21 -3.21 4.28
CA VAL A 309 -18.77 -3.09 4.11
C VAL A 309 -18.06 -3.60 5.36
N LEU A 310 -17.00 -4.38 5.14
CA LEU A 310 -15.98 -4.66 6.13
C LEU A 310 -14.62 -4.29 5.53
N PHE A 311 -13.94 -3.35 6.16
CA PHE A 311 -12.69 -2.78 5.70
C PHE A 311 -11.57 -3.09 6.67
N GLY A 312 -10.38 -3.33 6.15
CA GLY A 312 -9.21 -3.67 6.94
C GLY A 312 -7.95 -3.75 6.08
N ASP A 313 -6.93 -4.39 6.64
CA ASP A 313 -5.55 -4.38 6.16
C ASP A 313 -4.84 -3.03 6.28
N PHE A 314 -4.40 -2.74 7.51
CA PHE A 314 -3.71 -1.50 7.85
C PHE A 314 -2.22 -1.53 7.46
N GLY A 315 -1.79 -2.41 6.55
CA GLY A 315 -0.39 -2.54 6.16
C GLY A 315 0.23 -1.23 5.68
N ALA A 316 -0.55 -0.41 4.96
CA ALA A 316 -0.13 0.90 4.47
C ALA A 316 -0.56 2.06 5.39
N ALA A 317 -1.19 1.76 6.53
CA ALA A 317 -1.75 2.77 7.40
C ALA A 317 -0.65 3.60 8.06
N THR A 318 -0.98 4.85 8.37
CA THR A 318 -0.04 5.79 8.98
C THR A 318 -0.70 6.55 10.12
N ASN A 319 -0.03 6.59 11.27
CA ASN A 319 -0.37 7.48 12.38
C ASN A 319 -0.03 8.93 11.96
N LEU A 320 -0.99 9.83 12.14
CA LEU A 320 -0.92 11.22 11.70
C LEU A 320 -0.56 12.20 12.82
N ASP A 321 -0.38 11.75 14.06
CA ASP A 321 -0.10 12.60 15.23
C ASP A 321 1.21 13.40 15.08
N SER A 322 2.16 12.89 14.31
CA SER A 322 3.42 13.57 14.02
C SER A 322 3.30 14.69 12.97
N LEU A 323 2.19 14.77 12.24
CA LEU A 323 1.99 15.76 11.18
C LEU A 323 1.45 17.07 11.72
N THR A 324 1.66 18.16 10.98
CA THR A 324 1.00 19.45 11.25
C THR A 324 -0.51 19.38 10.93
N ASP A 325 -1.30 20.31 11.47
CA ASP A 325 -2.74 20.42 11.17
C ASP A 325 -3.01 20.56 9.67
N TYR A 326 -2.15 21.33 8.96
CA TYR A 326 -2.22 21.49 7.51
C TYR A 326 -2.02 20.16 6.80
N GLN A 327 -0.95 19.43 7.13
CA GLN A 327 -0.63 18.15 6.52
C GLN A 327 -1.69 17.09 6.82
N ARG A 328 -2.24 17.05 8.04
CA ARG A 328 -3.37 16.17 8.38
C ARG A 328 -4.58 16.47 7.49
N LEU A 329 -4.93 17.75 7.31
CA LEU A 329 -6.04 18.14 6.42
C LEU A 329 -5.77 17.76 4.96
N GLN A 330 -4.54 17.92 4.46
CA GLN A 330 -4.21 17.50 3.09
C GLN A 330 -4.24 15.97 2.94
N MET A 331 -3.81 15.22 3.95
CA MET A 331 -3.93 13.76 3.96
C MET A 331 -5.38 13.30 3.86
N GLN A 332 -6.31 13.97 4.55
CA GLN A 332 -7.74 13.71 4.40
C GLN A 332 -8.22 13.95 2.97
N ARG A 333 -7.74 15.01 2.30
CA ARG A 333 -8.08 15.29 0.89
C ARG A 333 -7.56 14.19 -0.06
N ILE A 334 -6.38 13.65 0.21
CA ILE A 334 -5.83 12.49 -0.51
C ILE A 334 -6.77 11.29 -0.40
N GLU A 335 -7.22 10.96 0.81
CA GLU A 335 -8.13 9.82 1.00
C GLU A 335 -9.55 10.05 0.45
N VAL A 336 -10.04 11.29 0.46
CA VAL A 336 -11.28 11.65 -0.25
C VAL A 336 -11.12 11.41 -1.75
N ARG A 337 -9.95 11.73 -2.33
CA ARG A 337 -9.65 11.41 -3.73
C ARG A 337 -9.62 9.91 -3.97
N ALA A 338 -9.06 9.13 -3.03
CA ALA A 338 -9.07 7.66 -3.09
C ALA A 338 -10.50 7.09 -3.10
N ILE A 339 -11.40 7.61 -2.27
CA ILE A 339 -12.83 7.27 -2.33
C ILE A 339 -13.40 7.62 -3.71
N GLY A 340 -13.05 8.78 -4.27
CA GLY A 340 -13.45 9.15 -5.62
C GLY A 340 -13.02 8.12 -6.67
N CYS A 341 -11.77 7.65 -6.60
CA CYS A 341 -11.27 6.57 -7.45
C CYS A 341 -12.02 5.24 -7.23
N LEU A 342 -12.30 4.85 -5.97
CA LEU A 342 -13.09 3.66 -5.65
C LEU A 342 -14.50 3.72 -6.26
N ILE A 343 -15.18 4.87 -6.12
CA ILE A 343 -16.52 5.06 -6.69
C ILE A 343 -16.48 4.99 -8.21
N ASP A 344 -15.50 5.65 -8.84
CA ASP A 344 -15.32 5.64 -10.29
C ASP A 344 -15.00 4.22 -10.82
N ASP A 345 -14.20 3.43 -10.08
CA ASP A 345 -13.97 2.02 -10.37
C ASP A 345 -15.28 1.22 -10.30
N LEU A 346 -16.08 1.38 -9.24
CA LEU A 346 -17.38 0.70 -9.10
C LEU A 346 -18.38 1.09 -10.19
N LEU A 347 -18.37 2.35 -10.64
CA LEU A 347 -19.25 2.83 -11.71
C LEU A 347 -18.95 2.16 -13.06
N SER A 348 -17.71 1.69 -13.29
CA SER A 348 -17.34 0.95 -14.50
C SER A 348 -18.12 -0.37 -14.67
N VAL A 349 -18.63 -0.92 -13.57
CA VAL A 349 -19.44 -2.16 -13.52
C VAL A 349 -20.89 -1.89 -13.08
N CYS A 350 -21.36 -0.65 -13.19
CA CYS A 350 -22.74 -0.31 -12.86
C CYS A 350 -23.71 -0.85 -13.92
N ALA A 351 -24.70 -1.66 -13.50
CA ALA A 351 -25.70 -2.26 -14.40
C ALA A 351 -26.68 -1.22 -14.98
N ASP A 352 -26.85 -0.08 -14.31
CA ASP A 352 -27.79 0.97 -14.71
C ASP A 352 -27.26 1.83 -15.89
N ASN A 353 -26.11 1.47 -16.48
CA ASN A 353 -25.55 2.12 -17.67
C ASN A 353 -26.21 1.70 -18.99
N THR A 354 -27.34 0.98 -18.97
CA THR A 354 -28.23 0.91 -20.14
C THR A 354 -29.02 2.20 -20.24
N SER A 355 -28.45 3.13 -21.01
CA SER A 355 -29.09 4.21 -21.78
C SER A 355 -30.56 4.51 -21.49
N ASP A 356 -30.81 5.73 -20.99
CA ASP A 356 -31.96 6.54 -21.41
C ASP A 356 -31.45 7.89 -21.95
#